data_AF-A0AAD6SDH9-F1
#
_entry.id   AF-A0AAD6SDH9-F1
#
_cell.length_a   1.000
_cell.length_b   1.000
_cell.length_c   1.000
_cell.angle_alpha   90.00
_cell.angle_beta   90.00
_cell.angle_gamma   90.00
#
_symmetry.space_group_name_H-M   'P 1'
#
loop_
_entity.id
_entity.type
_entity.pdbx_description
1 polymer ?
#
loop_
_entity_poly.entity_id
_entity_poly.type
_entity_poly.pdbx_seq_one_letter_code
_entity_poly.pdbx_strand_id
1 'polypeptide(L)'
;YGTYGWGARTPGYNLWPLKFVTQLFKQARKITPAQFDLSLHTRTPVTSVSALSPTGSLRRWELATPRGAVQCSYVVHATNGYASHLLPHMAGPAGIVPVRGQVLAVRANVPLDVLSTVSWASDQGYWFPRPISGIEEEHPLVILGGAREAAGPPFEMDVTDDSTVDSTVGAVLRSFLPALFPGLYEPGREPEAEWTGIMGYTALDIPFVHRPRPEPKHAYEGQFIAAGFAGHGMPRGFGCAEVVVQMIAAELAGREWVALCGSHDRF
;
A
#
# COMPACT_ATOMS: atom_id res chain seq x y z
N TYR A 1 2.90 26.14 15.36
CA TYR A 1 2.67 24.70 15.61
C TYR A 1 3.96 24.01 16.07
N GLY A 2 4.58 24.47 17.17
CA GLY A 2 5.73 23.80 17.80
C GLY A 2 7.06 23.76 17.03
N THR A 3 7.06 23.91 15.71
CA THR A 3 8.26 23.89 14.87
C THR A 3 8.60 25.28 14.34
N TYR A 4 9.90 25.62 14.31
CA TYR A 4 10.42 26.81 13.65
C TYR A 4 10.75 26.44 12.19
N GLY A 5 10.00 26.95 11.22
CA GLY A 5 10.25 26.68 9.81
C GLY A 5 9.14 27.12 8.86
N TRP A 6 9.42 27.04 7.55
CA TRP A 6 8.43 27.24 6.50
C TRP A 6 7.57 25.98 6.36
N GLY A 7 6.26 26.17 6.21
CA GLY A 7 5.33 25.08 5.98
C GLY A 7 4.28 25.45 4.94
N ALA A 8 3.79 24.45 4.23
CA ALA A 8 2.63 24.59 3.35
C ALA A 8 1.44 23.87 3.99
N ARG A 9 0.25 24.46 3.86
CA ARG A 9 -0.99 23.84 4.27
C ARG A 9 -1.88 23.65 3.05
N THR A 10 -2.31 22.42 2.83
CA THR A 10 -3.25 22.07 1.77
C THR A 10 -4.48 21.37 2.38
N PRO A 11 -5.65 21.43 1.72
CA PRO A 11 -6.78 20.59 2.09
C PRO A 11 -6.40 19.11 1.96
N GLY A 12 -6.66 18.33 2.99
CA GLY A 12 -6.35 16.90 3.02
C GLY A 12 -7.35 16.16 3.90
N TYR A 13 -7.50 14.86 3.63
CA TYR A 13 -8.41 13.98 4.36
C TYR A 13 -7.68 12.69 4.71
N ASN A 14 -7.96 12.15 5.90
CA ASN A 14 -7.57 10.79 6.25
C ASN A 14 -8.81 9.89 6.26
N LEU A 15 -8.60 8.60 5.98
CA LEU A 15 -9.67 7.60 5.97
C LEU A 15 -9.24 6.37 6.77
N TRP A 16 -10.11 5.38 6.93
CA TRP A 16 -9.76 4.06 7.48
C TRP A 16 -9.43 3.13 6.30
N PRO A 17 -8.16 2.88 5.93
CA PRO A 17 -7.82 2.17 4.68
C PRO A 17 -8.51 0.82 4.55
N LEU A 18 -8.43 0.00 5.60
CA LEU A 18 -9.05 -1.32 5.63
C LEU A 18 -10.58 -1.25 5.45
N LYS A 19 -11.26 -0.32 6.14
CA LYS A 19 -12.72 -0.17 6.03
C LYS A 19 -13.10 0.29 4.61
N PHE A 20 -12.33 1.22 4.04
CA PHE A 20 -12.57 1.74 2.69
C PHE A 20 -12.44 0.64 1.63
N VAL A 21 -11.32 -0.09 1.59
CA VAL A 21 -11.12 -1.18 0.60
C VAL A 21 -12.12 -2.33 0.78
N THR A 22 -12.51 -2.61 2.02
CA THR A 22 -13.57 -3.59 2.31
C THR A 22 -14.90 -3.17 1.69
N GLN A 23 -15.27 -1.89 1.80
CA GLN A 23 -16.49 -1.39 1.18
C GLN A 23 -16.39 -1.38 -0.33
N LEU A 24 -15.24 -1.04 -0.92
CA LEU A 24 -15.02 -1.14 -2.36
C LEU A 24 -15.27 -2.56 -2.88
N PHE A 25 -14.71 -3.58 -2.22
CA PHE A 25 -14.97 -4.98 -2.59
C PHE A 25 -16.45 -5.35 -2.48
N LYS A 26 -17.13 -4.95 -1.40
CA LYS A 26 -18.57 -5.19 -1.23
C LYS A 26 -19.40 -4.52 -2.32
N GLN A 27 -19.03 -3.31 -2.74
CA GLN A 27 -19.71 -2.61 -3.84
C GLN A 27 -19.43 -3.28 -5.18
N ALA A 28 -18.17 -3.62 -5.47
CA ALA A 28 -17.79 -4.37 -6.67
C ALA A 28 -18.61 -5.65 -6.82
N ARG A 29 -18.78 -6.42 -5.73
CA ARG A 29 -19.61 -7.63 -5.72
C ARG A 29 -21.09 -7.36 -5.96
N LYS A 30 -21.64 -6.26 -5.43
CA LYS A 30 -23.05 -5.87 -5.65
C LYS A 30 -23.33 -5.47 -7.11
N ILE A 31 -22.37 -4.82 -7.77
CA ILE A 31 -22.52 -4.35 -9.15
C ILE A 31 -22.09 -5.39 -10.19
N THR A 32 -21.49 -6.51 -9.76
CA THR A 32 -21.07 -7.60 -10.66
C THR A 32 -22.32 -8.22 -11.32
N PRO A 33 -22.45 -8.20 -12.66
CA PRO A 33 -23.59 -8.80 -13.35
C PRO A 33 -23.67 -10.30 -13.11
N ALA A 34 -24.87 -10.88 -13.18
CA ALA A 34 -25.12 -12.30 -12.88
C ALA A 34 -24.30 -13.30 -13.73
N GLN A 35 -23.82 -12.88 -14.90
CA GLN A 35 -22.96 -13.69 -15.78
C GLN A 35 -21.49 -13.75 -15.34
N PHE A 36 -21.10 -12.97 -14.33
CA PHE A 36 -19.75 -12.95 -13.77
C PHE A 36 -19.80 -13.35 -12.30
N ASP A 37 -18.74 -14.01 -11.83
CA ASP A 37 -18.53 -14.28 -10.41
C ASP A 37 -17.32 -13.47 -9.91
N LEU A 38 -17.45 -12.92 -8.70
CA LEU A 38 -16.40 -12.21 -8.00
C LEU A 38 -16.16 -12.84 -6.64
N SER A 39 -15.12 -13.66 -6.56
CA SER A 39 -14.74 -14.43 -5.38
C SER A 39 -13.50 -13.84 -4.69
N LEU A 40 -13.45 -13.96 -3.36
CA LEU A 40 -12.30 -13.56 -2.54
C LEU A 40 -11.78 -14.77 -1.76
N HIS A 41 -10.53 -15.13 -2.01
CA HIS A 41 -9.85 -16.24 -1.36
C HIS A 41 -8.77 -15.74 -0.41
N THR A 42 -9.12 -15.54 0.86
CA THR A 42 -8.13 -15.19 1.90
C THR A 42 -7.34 -16.42 2.35
N ARG A 43 -6.17 -16.24 2.99
CA ARG A 43 -5.28 -17.33 3.42
C ARG A 43 -4.94 -18.31 2.27
N THR A 44 -4.81 -17.77 1.06
CA THR A 44 -4.56 -18.53 -0.17
C THR A 44 -3.39 -17.88 -0.91
N PRO A 45 -2.18 -17.91 -0.33
CA PRO A 45 -1.02 -17.31 -0.98
C PRO A 45 -0.74 -18.04 -2.29
N VAL A 46 -0.57 -17.26 -3.36
CA VAL A 46 -0.02 -17.76 -4.61
C VAL A 46 1.48 -17.92 -4.41
N THR A 47 1.99 -19.13 -4.65
CA THR A 47 3.39 -19.52 -4.42
C THR A 47 4.19 -19.59 -5.71
N SER A 48 3.53 -19.78 -6.86
CA SER A 48 4.14 -19.71 -8.18
C SER A 48 3.11 -19.43 -9.27
N VAL A 49 3.60 -18.94 -10.42
CA VAL A 49 2.84 -18.73 -11.65
C VAL A 49 3.59 -19.44 -12.77
N SER A 50 2.95 -20.41 -13.43
CA SER A 50 3.56 -21.18 -14.53
C SER A 50 2.69 -21.15 -15.78
N ALA A 51 3.35 -21.14 -16.95
CA ALA A 51 2.65 -21.23 -18.23
C ALA A 51 2.03 -22.62 -18.41
N LEU A 52 0.79 -22.66 -18.89
CA LEU A 52 0.14 -23.89 -19.33
C LEU A 52 0.60 -24.26 -20.74
N SER A 53 0.69 -25.55 -21.03
CA SER A 53 0.93 -26.02 -22.39
C SER A 53 -0.23 -25.61 -23.31
N PRO A 54 0.01 -25.28 -24.59
CA PRO A 54 -1.05 -24.94 -25.54
C PRO A 54 -1.97 -26.14 -25.76
N THR A 55 -3.12 -26.15 -25.09
CA THR A 55 -4.10 -27.27 -25.11
C THR A 55 -5.40 -26.89 -25.82
N GLY A 56 -5.40 -25.82 -26.62
CA GLY A 56 -6.63 -25.26 -27.22
C GLY A 56 -7.54 -24.50 -26.23
N SER A 57 -7.15 -24.43 -24.96
CA SER A 57 -7.78 -23.61 -23.92
C SER A 57 -7.35 -22.15 -24.03
N LEU A 58 -8.25 -21.22 -23.71
CA LEU A 58 -7.92 -19.79 -23.56
C LEU A 58 -7.12 -19.49 -22.28
N ARG A 59 -6.98 -20.47 -21.37
CA ARG A 59 -6.21 -20.30 -20.12
C ARG A 59 -4.72 -20.46 -20.42
N ARG A 60 -3.94 -19.50 -19.95
CA ARG A 60 -2.49 -19.39 -20.20
C ARG A 60 -1.65 -19.71 -18.97
N TRP A 61 -2.21 -19.52 -17.78
CA TRP A 61 -1.49 -19.53 -16.52
C TRP A 61 -2.10 -20.51 -15.54
N GLU A 62 -1.24 -21.14 -14.76
CA GLU A 62 -1.59 -21.88 -13.55
C GLU A 62 -0.94 -21.21 -12.34
N LEU A 63 -1.75 -20.94 -11.33
CA LEU A 63 -1.37 -20.34 -10.06
C LEU A 63 -1.34 -21.44 -9.01
N ALA A 64 -0.17 -21.75 -8.46
CA ALA A 64 -0.05 -22.75 -7.41
C ALA A 64 -0.37 -22.13 -6.04
N THR A 65 -1.26 -22.78 -5.28
CA THR A 65 -1.59 -22.38 -3.90
C THR A 65 -1.62 -23.62 -2.99
N PRO A 66 -1.42 -23.47 -1.67
CA PRO A 66 -1.57 -24.58 -0.72
C PRO A 66 -2.97 -25.20 -0.68
N ARG A 67 -3.97 -24.53 -1.27
CA ARG A 67 -5.37 -24.97 -1.31
C ARG A 67 -5.79 -25.53 -2.67
N GLY A 68 -4.83 -25.74 -3.57
CA GLY A 68 -5.05 -26.21 -4.94
C GLY A 68 -4.66 -25.17 -6.00
N ALA A 69 -4.51 -25.63 -7.23
CA ALA A 69 -4.14 -24.78 -8.36
C ALA A 69 -5.35 -24.05 -8.96
N VAL A 70 -5.11 -22.85 -9.48
CA VAL A 70 -6.11 -22.06 -10.22
C VAL A 70 -5.57 -21.74 -11.61
N GLN A 71 -6.35 -22.08 -12.65
CA GLN A 71 -5.97 -21.76 -14.02
C GLN A 71 -6.70 -20.51 -14.51
N CYS A 72 -5.97 -19.60 -15.15
CA CYS A 72 -6.53 -18.34 -15.64
C CYS A 72 -5.91 -17.89 -16.98
N SER A 73 -6.58 -16.94 -17.63
CA SER A 73 -6.04 -16.29 -18.83
C SER A 73 -5.21 -15.05 -18.47
N TYR A 74 -5.58 -14.35 -17.40
CA TYR A 74 -4.97 -13.09 -16.99
C TYR A 74 -4.53 -13.13 -15.53
N VAL A 75 -3.40 -12.48 -15.23
CA VAL A 75 -2.86 -12.33 -13.87
C VAL A 75 -2.56 -10.86 -13.62
N VAL A 76 -3.00 -10.34 -12.48
CA VAL A 76 -2.63 -8.99 -12.02
C VAL A 76 -1.83 -9.12 -10.72
N HIS A 77 -0.55 -8.75 -10.79
CA HIS A 77 0.35 -8.68 -9.63
C HIS A 77 0.11 -7.37 -8.89
N ALA A 78 -0.66 -7.43 -7.80
CA ALA A 78 -1.00 -6.29 -6.94
C ALA A 78 -0.50 -6.48 -5.50
N THR A 79 0.66 -7.14 -5.33
CA THR A 79 1.23 -7.51 -4.02
C THR A 79 2.30 -6.53 -3.51
N ASN A 80 2.39 -5.34 -4.10
CA ASN A 80 3.27 -4.24 -3.68
C ASN A 80 4.73 -4.68 -3.43
N GLY A 81 5.25 -4.53 -2.21
CA GLY A 81 6.63 -4.92 -1.86
C GLY A 81 6.94 -6.40 -2.03
N TYR A 82 5.91 -7.25 -2.06
CA TYR A 82 6.03 -8.69 -2.25
C TYR A 82 5.95 -9.13 -3.72
N ALA A 83 5.78 -8.21 -4.68
CA ALA A 83 5.62 -8.55 -6.10
C ALA A 83 6.81 -9.35 -6.65
N SER A 84 8.03 -9.04 -6.21
CA SER A 84 9.25 -9.71 -6.65
C SER A 84 9.32 -11.19 -6.27
N HIS A 85 8.48 -11.67 -5.35
CA HIS A 85 8.38 -13.10 -5.03
C HIS A 85 7.85 -13.91 -6.23
N LEU A 86 6.85 -13.38 -6.94
CA LEU A 86 6.28 -14.02 -8.14
C LEU A 86 6.91 -13.49 -9.43
N LEU A 87 7.60 -12.34 -9.37
CA LEU A 87 8.31 -11.72 -10.48
C LEU A 87 9.79 -11.48 -10.12
N PRO A 88 10.64 -12.53 -10.07
CA PRO A 88 12.01 -12.40 -9.56
C PRO A 88 12.89 -11.37 -10.30
N HIS A 89 12.63 -11.14 -11.59
CA HIS A 89 13.32 -10.12 -12.39
C HIS A 89 13.02 -8.68 -11.95
N MET A 90 12.03 -8.47 -11.08
CA MET A 90 11.70 -7.18 -10.48
C MET A 90 12.31 -7.01 -9.09
N ALA A 91 13.17 -7.92 -8.61
CA ALA A 91 13.85 -7.75 -7.35
C ALA A 91 14.99 -6.71 -7.45
N GLY A 92 15.18 -5.93 -6.38
CA GLY A 92 16.35 -5.07 -6.21
C GLY A 92 16.19 -3.64 -6.76
N PRO A 93 17.29 -2.88 -6.84
CA PRO A 93 17.25 -1.43 -7.03
C PRO A 93 16.62 -0.96 -8.36
N ALA A 94 16.72 -1.78 -9.41
CA ALA A 94 16.10 -1.49 -10.71
C ALA A 94 14.60 -1.86 -10.76
N GLY A 95 14.12 -2.59 -9.75
CA GLY A 95 12.74 -3.02 -9.61
C GLY A 95 12.15 -2.54 -8.30
N ILE A 96 11.67 -3.48 -7.49
CA ILE A 96 11.00 -3.26 -6.22
C ILE A 96 11.91 -3.75 -5.09
N VAL A 97 12.19 -2.83 -4.16
CA VAL A 97 12.85 -3.09 -2.88
C VAL A 97 11.78 -3.11 -1.79
N PRO A 98 11.57 -4.23 -1.07
CA PRO A 98 10.66 -4.25 0.06
C PRO A 98 11.27 -3.44 1.21
N VAL A 99 10.45 -2.61 1.85
CA VAL A 99 10.90 -1.76 2.96
C VAL A 99 9.87 -1.81 4.06
N ARG A 100 10.28 -2.20 5.26
CA ARG A 100 9.38 -2.22 6.42
C ARG A 100 9.20 -0.81 6.97
N GLY A 101 7.95 -0.41 7.15
CA GLY A 101 7.56 0.78 7.90
C GLY A 101 6.89 0.37 9.20
N GLN A 102 7.01 1.22 10.22
CA GLN A 102 6.38 1.03 11.52
C GLN A 102 5.46 2.21 11.84
N VAL A 103 4.34 1.89 12.49
CA VAL A 103 3.31 2.85 12.86
C VAL A 103 2.85 2.53 14.28
N LEU A 104 2.56 3.57 15.06
CA LEU A 104 1.86 3.44 16.33
C LEU A 104 0.56 4.24 16.37
N ALA A 105 -0.32 3.84 17.28
CA ALA A 105 -1.53 4.54 17.63
C ALA A 105 -1.49 4.90 19.12
N VAL A 106 -1.61 6.19 19.45
CA VAL A 106 -1.55 6.69 20.82
C VAL A 106 -2.61 7.77 21.05
N ARG A 107 -3.22 7.79 22.24
CA ARG A 107 -4.19 8.83 22.61
C ARG A 107 -3.49 10.11 23.04
N ALA A 108 -4.03 11.24 22.58
CA ALA A 108 -3.67 12.53 23.17
C ALA A 108 -4.16 12.62 24.64
N ASN A 109 -3.63 13.59 25.38
CA ASN A 109 -4.07 13.93 26.74
C ASN A 109 -5.11 15.05 26.78
N VAL A 110 -5.46 15.57 25.61
CA VAL A 110 -6.33 16.72 25.46
C VAL A 110 -7.46 16.38 24.49
N PRO A 111 -8.61 17.07 24.60
CA PRO A 111 -9.69 16.92 23.66
C PRO A 111 -9.35 17.44 22.25
N LEU A 112 -10.16 17.04 21.26
CA LEU A 112 -9.93 17.30 19.85
C LEU A 112 -9.93 18.80 19.50
N ASP A 113 -10.70 19.61 20.22
CA ASP A 113 -10.76 21.06 20.07
C ASP A 113 -9.43 21.75 20.45
N VAL A 114 -8.70 21.19 21.41
CA VAL A 114 -7.34 21.62 21.77
C VAL A 114 -6.29 21.05 20.81
N LEU A 115 -6.42 19.78 20.40
CA LEU A 115 -5.42 19.12 19.55
C LEU A 115 -5.41 19.62 18.09
N SER A 116 -6.59 19.95 17.54
CA SER A 116 -6.89 20.13 16.10
C SER A 116 -7.13 18.85 15.31
N THR A 117 -7.65 19.00 14.09
CA THR A 117 -7.89 17.92 13.10
C THR A 117 -6.82 17.88 12.00
N VAL A 118 -5.75 18.65 12.14
CA VAL A 118 -4.71 18.80 11.11
C VAL A 118 -3.80 17.56 11.08
N SER A 119 -3.46 17.12 9.87
CA SER A 119 -2.43 16.10 9.64
C SER A 119 -1.08 16.76 9.39
N TRP A 120 -0.01 16.13 9.85
CA TRP A 120 1.35 16.64 9.78
C TRP A 120 2.24 15.64 9.06
N ALA A 121 3.18 16.15 8.28
CA ALA A 121 4.23 15.37 7.66
C ALA A 121 5.52 16.20 7.64
N SER A 122 6.64 15.53 7.89
CA SER A 122 7.99 16.08 7.92
C SER A 122 8.98 14.98 7.51
N ASP A 123 10.26 15.35 7.41
CA ASP A 123 11.38 14.42 7.29
C ASP A 123 11.47 13.45 8.49
N GLN A 124 11.01 13.88 9.67
CA GLN A 124 11.02 13.06 10.89
C GLN A 124 9.83 12.10 11.00
N GLY A 125 8.84 12.19 10.10
CA GLY A 125 7.65 11.35 10.11
C GLY A 125 6.34 12.12 9.89
N TYR A 126 5.23 11.40 10.06
CA TYR A 126 3.88 11.92 9.87
C TYR A 126 2.95 11.50 10.99
N TRP A 127 1.99 12.35 11.33
CA TRP A 127 0.94 12.00 12.28
C TRP A 127 -0.37 12.70 11.98
N PHE A 128 -1.46 12.07 12.38
CA PHE A 128 -2.79 12.65 12.24
C PHE A 128 -3.76 12.10 13.28
N PRO A 129 -4.66 12.95 13.81
CA PRO A 129 -5.73 12.52 14.68
C PRO A 129 -6.80 11.76 13.89
N ARG A 130 -7.35 10.72 14.50
CA ARG A 130 -8.56 10.04 14.04
C ARG A 130 -9.78 10.85 14.46
N PRO A 131 -10.81 10.93 13.60
CA PRO A 131 -12.08 11.53 14.00
C PRO A 131 -12.68 10.75 15.17
N ILE A 132 -13.16 11.49 16.16
CA ILE A 132 -13.91 10.96 17.29
C ILE A 132 -15.38 10.84 16.87
N SER A 133 -16.02 9.70 17.10
CA SER A 133 -17.46 9.53 16.92
C SER A 133 -18.13 9.30 18.27
N GLY A 134 -18.85 10.30 18.77
CA GLY A 134 -19.58 10.22 20.03
C GLY A 134 -18.93 10.98 21.18
N ILE A 135 -19.68 11.11 22.28
CA ILE A 135 -19.34 11.93 23.45
C ILE A 135 -18.33 11.20 24.38
N GLU A 136 -18.23 9.87 24.27
CA GLU A 136 -17.48 9.02 25.21
C GLU A 136 -15.96 8.97 24.95
N GLU A 137 -15.50 9.34 23.75
CA GLU A 137 -14.07 9.41 23.43
C GLU A 137 -13.61 10.87 23.54
N GLU A 138 -13.37 11.36 24.75
CA GLU A 138 -12.94 12.77 24.92
C GLU A 138 -11.56 13.02 24.29
N HIS A 139 -10.69 12.01 24.25
CA HIS A 139 -9.31 12.14 23.75
C HIS A 139 -9.12 11.42 22.41
N PRO A 140 -8.70 12.10 21.33
CA PRO A 140 -8.54 11.48 20.01
C PRO A 140 -7.37 10.49 19.96
N LEU A 141 -7.56 9.41 19.20
CA LEU A 141 -6.48 8.51 18.80
C LEU A 141 -5.65 9.20 17.72
N VAL A 142 -4.33 9.19 17.85
CA VAL A 142 -3.39 9.75 16.88
C VAL A 142 -2.59 8.61 16.28
N ILE A 143 -2.55 8.57 14.95
CA ILE A 143 -1.68 7.65 14.20
C ILE A 143 -0.38 8.37 13.93
N LEU A 144 0.75 7.74 14.23
CA LEU A 144 2.10 8.26 14.03
C LEU A 144 2.92 7.20 13.27
N GLY A 145 3.60 7.59 12.21
CA GLY A 145 4.55 6.74 11.49
C GLY A 145 5.75 7.51 10.98
N GLY A 146 6.77 6.79 10.51
CA GLY A 146 8.06 7.34 10.11
C GLY A 146 9.20 6.73 10.91
N ALA A 147 10.25 7.50 11.18
CA ALA A 147 11.39 7.14 12.02
C ALA A 147 12.17 5.87 11.60
N ARG A 148 12.02 5.40 10.35
CA ARG A 148 12.68 4.20 9.83
C ARG A 148 14.20 4.31 9.90
N GLU A 149 14.71 5.52 9.73
CA GLU A 149 16.13 5.88 9.80
C GLU A 149 16.75 5.50 11.15
N ALA A 150 15.95 5.42 12.22
CA ALA A 150 16.39 5.03 13.55
C ALA A 150 16.84 3.56 13.65
N ALA A 151 16.39 2.69 12.74
CA ALA A 151 16.88 1.31 12.67
C ALA A 151 18.37 1.23 12.30
N GLY A 152 18.97 2.31 11.80
CA GLY A 152 20.31 2.32 11.23
C GLY A 152 20.37 1.58 9.89
N PRO A 153 21.51 1.59 9.17
CA PRO A 153 21.66 0.87 7.91
C PRO A 153 21.30 -0.63 8.06
N PRO A 154 20.50 -1.23 7.15
CA PRO A 154 20.07 -0.71 5.85
C PRO A 154 18.72 0.03 5.88
N PHE A 155 18.33 0.59 7.02
CA PHE A 155 17.11 1.40 7.19
C PHE A 155 15.85 0.62 6.83
N GLU A 156 15.73 -0.61 7.33
CA GLU A 156 14.60 -1.53 7.08
C GLU A 156 14.38 -1.90 5.60
N MET A 157 15.37 -1.63 4.73
CA MET A 157 15.38 -2.11 3.35
C MET A 157 15.61 -3.63 3.30
N ASP A 158 15.05 -4.26 2.26
CA ASP A 158 15.07 -5.71 2.02
C ASP A 158 14.41 -6.54 3.13
N VAL A 159 13.56 -5.92 3.94
CA VAL A 159 12.76 -6.59 4.98
C VAL A 159 11.38 -6.92 4.43
N THR A 160 11.00 -8.19 4.52
CA THR A 160 9.68 -8.71 4.13
C THR A 160 8.88 -9.28 5.30
N ASP A 161 9.48 -9.39 6.49
CA ASP A 161 8.79 -9.87 7.69
C ASP A 161 8.16 -8.71 8.45
N ASP A 162 6.85 -8.58 8.32
CA ASP A 162 6.02 -7.61 9.05
C ASP A 162 5.31 -8.21 10.28
N SER A 163 5.73 -9.38 10.75
CA SER A 163 5.20 -10.00 11.97
C SER A 163 5.82 -9.44 13.27
N THR A 164 6.87 -8.62 13.14
CA THR A 164 7.63 -8.06 14.27
C THR A 164 7.84 -6.56 14.12
N VAL A 165 7.93 -5.86 15.25
CA VAL A 165 8.33 -4.45 15.33
C VAL A 165 9.83 -4.32 15.61
N ASP A 166 10.44 -3.23 15.15
CA ASP A 166 11.77 -2.82 15.58
C ASP A 166 11.70 -1.97 16.85
N SER A 167 12.44 -2.38 17.89
CA SER A 167 12.41 -1.73 19.20
C SER A 167 13.03 -0.33 19.20
N THR A 168 14.01 -0.07 18.33
CA THR A 168 14.69 1.23 18.23
C THR A 168 13.78 2.24 17.54
N VAL A 169 13.16 1.85 16.43
CA VAL A 169 12.13 2.64 15.74
C VAL A 169 10.96 2.91 16.69
N GLY A 170 10.51 1.88 17.41
CA GLY A 170 9.43 2.00 18.38
C GLY A 170 9.73 2.95 19.54
N ALA A 171 10.97 2.98 20.03
CA ALA A 171 11.40 3.94 21.05
C ALA A 171 11.37 5.38 20.53
N VAL A 172 11.85 5.63 19.31
CA VAL A 172 11.79 6.94 18.67
C VAL A 172 10.35 7.40 18.49
N LEU A 173 9.48 6.56 17.93
CA LEU A 173 8.06 6.89 17.74
C LEU A 173 7.36 7.23 19.07
N ARG A 174 7.57 6.46 20.15
CA ARG A 174 6.99 6.72 21.47
C ARG A 174 7.44 8.07 22.07
N SER A 175 8.68 8.46 21.82
CA SER A 175 9.25 9.72 22.34
C SER A 175 8.86 10.97 21.53
N PHE A 176 8.47 10.79 20.26
CA PHE A 176 8.35 11.89 19.29
C PHE A 176 7.28 12.93 19.67
N LEU A 177 6.03 12.51 19.83
CA LEU A 177 4.92 13.43 20.10
C LEU A 177 5.01 14.13 21.47
N PRO A 178 5.38 13.45 22.58
CA PRO A 178 5.59 14.12 23.86
C PRO A 178 6.70 15.18 23.84
N ALA A 179 7.79 14.93 23.09
CA ALA A 179 8.88 15.88 22.95
C ALA A 179 8.48 17.10 22.10
N LEU A 180 7.72 16.87 21.02
CA LEU A 180 7.28 17.91 20.09
C LEU A 180 6.17 18.79 20.66
N PHE A 181 5.27 18.21 21.46
CA PHE A 181 4.11 18.89 22.04
C PHE A 181 3.98 18.64 23.54
N PRO A 182 4.83 19.28 24.37
CA PRO A 182 4.77 19.13 25.83
C PRO A 182 3.36 19.42 26.37
N GLY A 183 2.83 18.49 27.17
CA GLY A 183 1.50 18.57 27.78
C GLY A 183 0.35 18.04 26.91
N LEU A 184 0.53 17.91 25.58
CA LEU A 184 -0.51 17.31 24.72
C LEU A 184 -0.46 15.78 24.72
N TYR A 185 0.69 15.20 25.05
CA TYR A 185 0.92 13.76 25.11
C TYR A 185 1.71 13.40 26.37
N GLU A 186 1.39 12.24 26.95
CA GLU A 186 2.06 11.73 28.15
C GLU A 186 3.39 11.04 27.79
N PRO A 187 4.53 11.49 28.33
CA PRO A 187 5.79 10.78 28.18
C PRO A 187 5.72 9.37 28.78
N GLY A 188 6.20 8.36 28.05
CA GLY A 188 6.23 6.97 28.53
C GLY A 188 4.90 6.22 28.49
N ARG A 189 3.84 6.82 27.93
CA ARG A 189 2.59 6.11 27.67
C ARG A 189 2.80 5.01 26.62
N GLU A 190 2.35 3.81 26.92
CA GLU A 190 2.30 2.72 25.95
C GLU A 190 1.24 3.00 24.87
N PRO A 191 1.54 2.76 23.58
CA PRO A 191 0.58 2.94 22.51
C PRO A 191 -0.55 1.91 22.62
N GLU A 192 -1.75 2.27 22.14
CA GLU A 192 -2.87 1.33 22.01
C GLU A 192 -2.55 0.21 21.01
N ALA A 193 -1.75 0.53 19.99
CA ALA A 193 -1.26 -0.43 19.02
C ALA A 193 0.06 0.06 18.41
N GLU A 194 0.91 -0.89 18.07
CA GLU A 194 2.11 -0.69 17.27
C GLU A 194 2.21 -1.85 16.28
N TRP A 195 2.48 -1.54 15.00
CA TRP A 195 2.53 -2.55 13.96
C TRP A 195 3.44 -2.13 12.82
N THR A 196 3.81 -3.12 12.03
CA THR A 196 4.62 -2.95 10.82
C THR A 196 3.84 -3.25 9.56
N GLY A 197 4.37 -2.81 8.42
CA GLY A 197 3.90 -3.19 7.10
C GLY A 197 4.97 -2.99 6.04
N ILE A 198 4.90 -3.77 4.96
CA ILE A 198 5.90 -3.75 3.90
C ILE A 198 5.46 -2.85 2.73
N MET A 199 6.25 -1.82 2.48
CA MET A 199 6.17 -0.97 1.30
C MET A 199 7.02 -1.57 0.18
N GLY A 200 6.70 -1.26 -1.07
CA GLY A 200 7.57 -1.52 -2.21
C GLY A 200 8.12 -0.21 -2.73
N TYR A 201 9.41 0.03 -2.54
CA TYR A 201 10.11 1.18 -3.11
C TYR A 201 10.62 0.86 -4.51
N THR A 202 10.58 1.85 -5.39
CA THR A 202 11.18 1.81 -6.72
C THR A 202 12.21 2.93 -6.81
N ALA A 203 13.14 2.85 -7.77
CA ALA A 203 14.20 3.86 -7.92
C ALA A 203 13.68 5.31 -8.11
N LEU A 204 12.44 5.47 -8.57
CA LEU A 204 11.83 6.76 -8.89
C LEU A 204 10.63 7.10 -7.99
N ASP A 205 10.33 6.29 -6.98
CA ASP A 205 9.10 6.40 -6.17
C ASP A 205 7.81 6.46 -7.01
N ILE A 206 7.83 5.85 -8.19
CA ILE A 206 6.70 5.73 -9.12
C ILE A 206 6.33 4.24 -9.21
N PRO A 207 5.04 3.88 -9.08
CA PRO A 207 4.62 2.50 -9.17
C PRO A 207 4.83 1.94 -10.58
N PHE A 208 5.16 0.66 -10.65
CA PHE A 208 5.14 -0.10 -11.88
C PHE A 208 3.68 -0.41 -12.25
N VAL A 209 3.23 0.17 -13.37
CA VAL A 209 1.88 -0.03 -13.93
C VAL A 209 2.00 -0.40 -15.41
N HIS A 210 2.29 -1.67 -15.67
CA HIS A 210 2.57 -2.15 -17.03
C HIS A 210 2.44 -3.68 -17.12
N ARG A 211 2.80 -4.23 -18.28
CA ARG A 211 3.04 -5.66 -18.48
C ARG A 211 4.45 -6.00 -18.02
N PRO A 212 4.70 -7.03 -17.19
CA PRO A 212 6.06 -7.52 -16.95
C PRO A 212 6.69 -7.91 -18.30
N ARG A 213 7.91 -7.41 -18.59
CA ARG A 213 8.59 -7.67 -19.87
C ARG A 213 10.02 -8.18 -19.66
N PRO A 214 10.24 -9.30 -18.94
CA PRO A 214 11.54 -9.96 -19.01
C PRO A 214 11.71 -10.63 -20.38
N GLU A 215 12.95 -10.97 -20.72
CA GLU A 215 13.22 -11.79 -21.88
C GLU A 215 12.89 -13.26 -21.60
N PRO A 216 12.27 -13.99 -22.56
CA PRO A 216 11.77 -13.53 -23.85
C PRO A 216 10.42 -12.78 -23.74
N LYS A 217 10.18 -11.82 -24.65
CA LYS A 217 9.05 -10.85 -24.61
C LYS A 217 7.65 -11.45 -24.42
N HIS A 218 7.41 -12.71 -24.76
CA HIS A 218 6.11 -13.38 -24.65
C HIS A 218 5.94 -14.20 -23.37
N ALA A 219 6.98 -14.31 -22.52
CA ALA A 219 6.96 -15.16 -21.33
C ALA A 219 5.95 -14.71 -20.25
N TYR A 220 5.27 -13.57 -20.42
CA TYR A 220 4.34 -12.99 -19.44
C TYR A 220 3.06 -12.45 -20.10
N GLU A 221 2.67 -12.98 -21.26
CA GLU A 221 1.46 -12.55 -21.96
C GLU A 221 0.20 -12.67 -21.09
N GLY A 222 -0.61 -11.61 -21.05
CA GLY A 222 -1.78 -11.53 -20.18
C GLY A 222 -1.46 -11.33 -18.70
N GLN A 223 -0.20 -11.06 -18.33
CA GLN A 223 0.16 -10.63 -16.99
C GLN A 223 0.36 -9.10 -16.92
N PHE A 224 -0.04 -8.52 -15.79
CA PHE A 224 0.06 -7.09 -15.50
C PHE A 224 0.55 -6.87 -14.08
N ILE A 225 1.14 -5.72 -13.81
CA ILE A 225 1.57 -5.32 -12.46
C ILE A 225 1.00 -3.95 -12.10
N ALA A 226 0.63 -3.80 -10.82
CA ALA A 226 0.38 -2.53 -10.14
C ALA A 226 1.01 -2.62 -8.74
N ALA A 227 2.29 -2.25 -8.62
CA ALA A 227 3.07 -2.44 -7.40
C ALA A 227 4.22 -1.41 -7.30
N GLY A 228 4.89 -1.36 -6.16
CA GLY A 228 5.99 -0.41 -5.96
C GLY A 228 5.50 1.00 -5.62
N PHE A 229 4.49 1.11 -4.76
CA PHE A 229 3.82 2.39 -4.51
C PHE A 229 4.61 3.38 -3.65
N ALA A 230 5.78 2.99 -3.10
CA ALA A 230 6.67 3.87 -2.32
C ALA A 230 5.93 4.70 -1.25
N GLY A 231 5.09 4.06 -0.42
CA GLY A 231 4.29 4.72 0.62
C GLY A 231 3.04 5.46 0.13
N HIS A 232 2.80 5.56 -1.18
CA HIS A 232 1.68 6.31 -1.79
C HIS A 232 0.58 5.39 -2.37
N GLY A 233 0.41 4.20 -1.79
CA GLY A 233 -0.53 3.19 -2.32
C GLY A 233 -1.99 3.62 -2.25
N MET A 234 -2.41 4.25 -1.14
CA MET A 234 -3.78 4.73 -0.99
C MET A 234 -4.17 5.81 -2.01
N PRO A 235 -3.40 6.89 -2.23
CA PRO A 235 -3.77 7.91 -3.21
C PRO A 235 -3.61 7.45 -4.67
N ARG A 236 -2.63 6.59 -4.99
CA ARG A 236 -2.31 6.22 -6.39
C ARG A 236 -2.98 4.94 -6.87
N GLY A 237 -3.34 4.04 -5.97
CA GLY A 237 -3.79 2.68 -6.30
C GLY A 237 -4.98 2.62 -7.25
N PHE A 238 -5.94 3.54 -7.12
CA PHE A 238 -7.15 3.56 -7.94
C PHE A 238 -6.88 3.95 -9.39
N GLY A 239 -6.07 4.98 -9.62
CA GLY A 239 -5.65 5.37 -10.97
C GLY A 239 -4.78 4.29 -11.62
N CYS A 240 -3.91 3.63 -10.84
CA CYS A 240 -3.11 2.51 -11.33
C CYS A 240 -4.00 1.31 -11.73
N ALA A 241 -5.04 1.01 -10.94
CA ALA A 241 -6.00 -0.03 -11.26
C ALA A 241 -6.78 0.28 -12.54
N GLU A 242 -7.18 1.53 -12.76
CA GLU A 242 -7.85 1.97 -13.99
C GLU A 242 -6.97 1.70 -15.21
N VAL A 243 -5.70 2.10 -15.17
CA VAL A 243 -4.75 1.86 -16.27
C VAL A 243 -4.59 0.37 -16.56
N VAL A 244 -4.46 -0.49 -15.53
CA VAL A 244 -4.38 -1.95 -15.71
C VAL A 244 -5.64 -2.51 -16.35
N VAL A 245 -6.82 -2.09 -15.89
CA VAL A 245 -8.10 -2.55 -16.45
C VAL A 245 -8.25 -2.11 -17.91
N GLN A 246 -7.85 -0.90 -18.27
CA GLN A 246 -7.86 -0.44 -19.65
C GLN A 246 -6.94 -1.28 -20.55
N MET A 247 -5.75 -1.67 -20.06
CA MET A 247 -4.86 -2.57 -20.81
C MET A 247 -5.49 -3.95 -21.03
N ILE A 248 -6.13 -4.52 -20.01
CA ILE A 248 -6.84 -5.81 -20.11
C ILE A 248 -8.01 -5.71 -21.09
N ALA A 249 -8.82 -4.64 -21.00
CA ALA A 249 -9.96 -4.42 -21.87
C ALA A 249 -9.55 -4.24 -23.35
N ALA A 250 -8.41 -3.58 -23.61
CA ALA A 250 -7.87 -3.46 -24.96
C ALA A 250 -7.47 -4.84 -25.53
N GLU A 251 -6.78 -5.67 -24.73
CA GLU A 251 -6.41 -7.03 -25.14
C GLU A 251 -7.64 -7.91 -25.43
N LEU A 252 -8.66 -7.86 -24.56
CA LEU A 252 -9.91 -8.59 -24.77
C LEU A 252 -10.63 -8.16 -26.04
N ALA A 253 -10.48 -6.90 -26.44
CA ALA A 253 -11.06 -6.35 -27.66
C ALA A 253 -10.17 -6.54 -28.91
N GLY A 254 -9.01 -7.19 -28.78
CA GLY A 254 -8.05 -7.33 -29.88
C GLY A 254 -7.47 -6.01 -30.38
N ARG A 255 -7.35 -5.00 -29.50
CA ARG A 255 -6.82 -3.68 -29.82
C ARG A 255 -5.54 -3.39 -29.02
N GLU A 256 -4.68 -2.55 -29.59
CA GLU A 256 -3.56 -2.00 -28.84
C GLU A 256 -4.07 -0.98 -27.81
N TRP A 257 -3.57 -1.09 -26.57
CA TRP A 257 -3.81 -0.07 -25.57
C TRP A 257 -2.86 1.10 -25.82
N VAL A 258 -3.42 2.29 -25.99
CA VAL A 258 -2.66 3.53 -26.08
C VAL A 258 -2.96 4.32 -24.81
N ALA A 259 -1.92 4.72 -24.09
CA ALA A 259 -2.08 5.65 -22.99
C ALA A 259 -2.77 6.91 -23.53
N LEU A 260 -3.86 7.34 -22.89
CA LEU A 260 -4.51 8.59 -23.26
C LEU A 260 -3.50 9.72 -23.06
N CYS A 261 -2.89 10.18 -24.14
CA CYS A 261 -2.04 11.36 -24.13
C CYS A 261 -2.96 12.56 -23.95
N GLY A 262 -3.13 13.03 -22.70
CA GLY A 262 -4.05 14.12 -22.41
C GLY A 262 -4.39 14.34 -20.94
N SER A 263 -3.43 14.82 -20.15
CA SER A 263 -3.57 15.96 -19.23
C SER A 263 -2.37 15.99 -18.28
N HIS A 264 -1.39 16.84 -18.61
CA HIS A 264 -0.29 17.21 -17.71
C HIS A 264 -0.75 17.95 -16.43
N ASP A 265 -2.05 17.99 -16.14
CA ASP A 265 -2.67 18.78 -15.06
C ASP A 265 -3.49 17.96 -14.07
N ARG A 266 -3.32 16.64 -14.00
CA ARG A 266 -3.98 15.82 -12.97
C ARG A 266 -3.06 14.80 -12.33
N PHE A 267 -2.05 15.26 -11.59
CA PHE A 267 -1.59 14.66 -10.33
C PHE A 267 -0.89 15.72 -9.48
#